data_AF-A0A8I5NQS2-F1
#
_entry.id   AF-A0A8I5NQS2-F1
#
_cell.length_a   1.000
_cell.length_b   1.000
_cell.length_c   1.000
_cell.angle_alpha   90.00
_cell.angle_beta   90.00
_cell.angle_gamma   90.00
#
_symmetry.space_group_name_H-M   'P 1'
#
loop_
_entity.id
_entity.type
_entity.pdbx_description
1 polymer ?
#
loop_
_entity_poly.entity_id
_entity_poly.type
_entity_poly.pdbx_seq_one_letter_code
_entity_poly.pdbx_strand_id
1 'polypeptide(L)'
;MAETSALPTGFGELEVLAVGMVLLVEALSGLSLNTLTIFSFCKTPELRTPCHLLVLSLALADSGISLNALIAATSSLLRRWPYGSDGCQAHGFQGFVTALASICSSAAIAWGRYHHYCTRSQLAWNSAISLVLFVWLSSTFWAALPLLGWGHYDYEPLGTCCTLDYSKGDRNFTSFLFTMSFFNFAMPLFITITSYSLMEQKLGKSGHLQAA
;
A
#
# COMPACT_ATOMS: atom_id res chain seq x y z
N MET A 1 26.07 -26.34 15.81
CA MET A 1 24.83 -26.55 16.58
C MET A 1 23.78 -25.65 15.97
N ALA A 2 22.84 -26.22 15.22
CA ALA A 2 21.69 -25.46 14.72
C ALA A 2 20.84 -25.11 15.95
N GLU A 3 20.78 -23.84 16.31
CA GLU A 3 19.81 -23.37 17.30
C GLU A 3 18.43 -23.77 16.80
N THR A 4 17.76 -24.64 17.56
CA THR A 4 16.35 -24.95 17.38
C THR A 4 15.61 -23.62 17.49
N SER A 5 15.14 -23.06 16.38
CA SER A 5 14.38 -21.82 16.35
C SER A 5 13.09 -22.05 17.14
N ALA A 6 13.13 -21.73 18.43
CA ALA A 6 12.00 -21.79 19.31
C ALA A 6 10.91 -20.88 18.73
N LEU A 7 9.70 -21.41 18.60
CA LEU A 7 8.55 -20.62 18.16
C LEU A 7 8.31 -19.48 19.15
N PRO A 8 7.86 -18.30 18.69
CA PRO A 8 7.44 -17.24 19.59
C PRO A 8 6.33 -17.78 20.51
N THR A 9 6.39 -17.43 21.79
CA THR A 9 5.44 -17.89 22.80
C THR A 9 4.01 -17.52 22.40
N GLY A 10 3.16 -18.53 22.22
CA GLY A 10 1.75 -18.34 21.87
C GLY A 10 1.37 -18.67 20.43
N PHE A 11 2.33 -18.97 19.55
CA PHE A 11 2.06 -19.35 18.15
C PHE A 11 2.35 -20.83 17.87
N GLY A 12 1.45 -21.47 17.12
CA GLY A 12 1.62 -22.84 16.63
C GLY A 12 2.48 -22.92 15.36
N GLU A 13 3.10 -24.07 15.10
CA GLU A 13 3.85 -24.30 13.85
C GLU A 13 2.98 -24.11 12.60
N LEU A 14 1.72 -24.54 12.68
CA LEU A 14 0.76 -24.40 11.59
C LEU A 14 0.45 -22.93 11.30
N GLU A 15 0.40 -22.08 12.32
CA GLU A 15 0.10 -20.65 12.16
C GLU A 15 1.25 -19.93 11.46
N VAL A 16 2.49 -20.17 11.91
CA VAL A 16 3.69 -19.61 11.27
C VAL A 16 3.83 -20.07 9.82
N LEU A 17 3.55 -21.35 9.56
CA LEU A 17 3.57 -21.89 8.20
C LEU A 17 2.45 -21.28 7.35
N ALA A 18 1.23 -21.18 7.88
CA ALA A 18 0.09 -20.60 7.18
C ALA A 18 0.34 -19.14 6.80
N VAL A 19 0.83 -18.32 7.74
CA VAL A 19 1.20 -16.92 7.48
C VAL A 19 2.26 -16.84 6.39
N GLY A 20 3.33 -17.64 6.49
CA GLY A 20 4.38 -17.69 5.48
C GLY A 20 3.87 -18.06 4.08
N MET A 21 2.98 -19.05 3.98
CA MET A 21 2.39 -19.48 2.71
C MET A 21 1.44 -18.44 2.13
N VAL A 22 0.61 -17.79 2.94
CA VAL A 22 -0.29 -16.71 2.48
C VAL A 22 0.51 -15.54 1.95
N LEU A 23 1.53 -15.08 2.68
CA LEU A 23 2.42 -14.00 2.25
C LEU A 23 3.20 -14.37 0.99
N LEU A 24 3.59 -15.64 0.82
CA LEU A 24 4.25 -16.11 -0.39
C LEU A 24 3.30 -16.06 -1.61
N VAL A 25 2.04 -16.49 -1.43
CA VAL A 25 1.03 -16.41 -2.49
C VAL A 25 0.73 -14.95 -2.86
N GLU A 26 0.60 -14.08 -1.87
CA GLU A 26 0.46 -12.63 -2.07
C GLU A 26 1.64 -12.08 -2.86
N ALA A 27 2.87 -12.37 -2.44
CA ALA A 27 4.08 -11.91 -3.10
C ALA A 27 4.16 -12.35 -4.56
N LEU A 28 3.94 -13.64 -4.84
CA LEU A 28 4.06 -14.19 -6.19
C LEU A 28 2.96 -13.67 -7.12
N SER A 29 1.70 -13.66 -6.64
CA SER A 29 0.58 -13.16 -7.43
C SER A 29 0.67 -11.65 -7.65
N GLY A 30 0.98 -10.88 -6.60
CA GLY A 30 1.12 -9.44 -6.65
C GLY A 30 2.27 -8.99 -7.54
N LEU A 31 3.46 -9.59 -7.43
CA LEU A 31 4.58 -9.30 -8.34
C LEU A 31 4.22 -9.62 -9.78
N SER A 32 3.57 -10.75 -10.04
CA SER A 32 3.22 -11.16 -11.40
C SER A 32 2.21 -10.21 -12.04
N LEU A 33 1.10 -9.91 -11.35
CA LEU A 33 0.01 -9.08 -11.87
C LEU A 33 0.41 -7.60 -12.01
N ASN A 34 1.17 -7.07 -11.03
CA ASN A 34 1.64 -5.70 -11.11
C ASN A 34 2.75 -5.53 -12.16
N THR A 35 3.65 -6.50 -12.30
CA THR A 35 4.64 -6.50 -13.39
C THR A 35 3.96 -6.52 -14.76
N LEU A 36 2.90 -7.32 -14.93
CA LEU A 36 2.12 -7.33 -16.17
C LEU A 36 1.47 -5.97 -16.44
N THR A 37 0.96 -5.30 -15.41
CA THR A 37 0.37 -3.95 -15.52
C THR A 37 1.41 -2.92 -15.95
N ILE A 38 2.58 -2.92 -15.29
CA ILE A 38 3.72 -2.06 -15.64
C ILE A 38 4.17 -2.33 -17.08
N PHE A 39 4.32 -3.61 -17.44
CA PHE A 39 4.72 -4.02 -18.78
C PHE A 39 3.71 -3.56 -19.85
N SER A 40 2.42 -3.71 -19.59
CA SER A 40 1.34 -3.28 -20.49
C SER A 40 1.39 -1.78 -20.74
N PHE A 41 1.55 -0.97 -19.69
CA PHE A 41 1.72 0.48 -19.82
C PHE A 41 2.94 0.85 -20.67
N CYS A 42 4.06 0.15 -20.44
CA CYS A 42 5.31 0.39 -21.17
C CYS A 42 5.23 -0.03 -22.64
N LYS A 43 4.53 -1.12 -22.96
CA LYS A 43 4.52 -1.71 -24.31
C LYS A 43 3.37 -1.25 -25.19
N THR A 44 2.27 -0.78 -24.62
CA THR A 44 1.07 -0.36 -25.37
C THR A 44 0.98 1.18 -25.39
N PRO A 45 1.37 1.85 -26.49
CA PRO A 45 1.37 3.32 -26.57
C PRO A 45 0.01 3.96 -26.27
N GLU A 46 -1.08 3.29 -26.62
CA GLU A 46 -2.46 3.73 -26.41
C GLU A 46 -2.82 3.84 -24.92
N LEU A 47 -2.12 3.08 -24.06
CA LEU A 47 -2.31 3.15 -22.61
C LEU A 47 -1.54 4.30 -21.98
N ARG A 48 -0.64 5.01 -22.68
CA ARG A 48 0.15 6.10 -22.10
C ARG A 48 -0.68 7.37 -21.99
N THR A 49 -1.58 7.40 -21.02
CA THR A 49 -2.45 8.54 -20.71
C THR A 49 -2.23 9.01 -19.27
N PRO A 50 -2.59 10.25 -18.92
CA PRO A 50 -2.48 10.78 -17.56
C PRO A 50 -3.21 9.92 -16.51
N CYS A 51 -4.36 9.33 -16.86
CA CYS A 51 -5.10 8.46 -15.96
C CYS A 51 -4.36 7.13 -15.72
N HIS A 52 -3.80 6.53 -16.77
CA HIS A 52 -3.05 5.29 -16.64
C HIS A 52 -1.69 5.51 -15.96
N LEU A 53 -1.14 6.72 -15.96
CA LEU A 53 0.04 7.04 -15.14
C LEU A 53 -0.25 6.85 -13.63
N LEU A 54 -1.46 7.18 -13.18
CA LEU A 54 -1.88 6.92 -11.79
C LEU A 54 -1.98 5.41 -11.50
N VAL A 55 -2.47 4.64 -12.48
CA VAL A 55 -2.51 3.17 -12.40
C VAL A 55 -1.10 2.57 -12.37
N LEU A 56 -0.17 3.12 -13.14
CA LEU A 56 1.23 2.73 -13.08
C LEU A 56 1.83 3.01 -11.69
N SER A 57 1.55 4.18 -11.11
CA SER A 57 1.98 4.53 -9.75
C SER A 57 1.45 3.54 -8.72
N LEU A 58 0.17 3.17 -8.82
CA LEU A 58 -0.44 2.14 -7.97
C LEU A 58 0.26 0.78 -8.13
N ALA A 59 0.48 0.33 -9.37
CA ALA A 59 1.14 -0.94 -9.65
C ALA A 59 2.59 -0.99 -9.11
N LEU A 60 3.30 0.13 -9.13
CA LEU A 60 4.63 0.25 -8.51
C LEU A 60 4.56 0.14 -6.99
N ALA A 61 3.59 0.79 -6.35
CA ALA A 61 3.36 0.67 -4.91
C ALA A 61 3.01 -0.77 -4.52
N ASP A 62 2.07 -1.41 -5.22
CA ASP A 62 1.63 -2.79 -4.95
C ASP A 62 2.73 -3.82 -5.25
N SER A 63 3.61 -3.57 -6.23
CA SER A 63 4.82 -4.38 -6.43
C SER A 63 5.74 -4.30 -5.21
N GLY A 64 5.88 -3.11 -4.62
CA GLY A 64 6.65 -2.91 -3.40
C GLY A 64 6.03 -3.59 -2.17
N ILE A 65 4.71 -3.58 -2.03
CA ILE A 65 3.99 -4.38 -1.01
C ILE A 65 4.29 -5.87 -1.22
N SER A 66 4.24 -6.34 -2.46
CA SER A 66 4.50 -7.75 -2.80
C SER A 66 5.95 -8.17 -2.51
N LEU A 67 6.93 -7.26 -2.71
CA LEU A 67 8.32 -7.49 -2.30
C LEU A 67 8.47 -7.56 -0.78
N ASN A 68 7.77 -6.69 -0.05
CA ASN A 68 7.76 -6.70 1.42
C ASN A 68 7.18 -8.02 1.94
N ALA A 69 6.05 -8.46 1.36
CA ALA A 69 5.42 -9.74 1.65
C ALA A 69 6.37 -10.93 1.36
N LEU A 70 7.19 -10.87 0.30
CA LEU A 70 8.18 -11.91 -0.01
C LEU A 70 9.25 -12.04 1.08
N ILE A 71 9.74 -10.91 1.60
CA ILE A 71 10.72 -10.87 2.69
C ILE A 71 10.11 -11.43 3.98
N ALA A 72 8.88 -11.02 4.29
CA ALA A 72 8.13 -11.53 5.43
C ALA A 72 7.82 -13.03 5.31
N ALA A 73 7.41 -13.51 4.14
CA ALA A 73 7.17 -14.92 3.85
C ALA A 73 8.44 -15.75 4.06
N THR A 74 9.57 -15.28 3.53
CA THR A 74 10.88 -15.94 3.69
C THR A 74 11.26 -16.05 5.16
N SER A 75 11.11 -14.97 5.92
CA SER A 75 11.38 -14.96 7.37
C SER A 75 10.45 -15.89 8.15
N SER A 76 9.17 -15.98 7.76
CA SER A 76 8.20 -16.90 8.35
C SER A 76 8.56 -18.36 8.09
N LEU A 77 8.96 -18.70 6.86
CA LEU A 77 9.42 -20.05 6.52
C LEU A 77 10.75 -20.41 7.21
N LEU A 78 11.60 -19.41 7.49
CA LEU A 78 12.82 -19.57 8.30
C LEU A 78 12.54 -19.60 9.81
N ARG A 79 11.31 -19.27 10.24
CA ARG A 79 10.90 -19.13 11.64
C ARG A 79 11.73 -18.13 12.45
N ARG A 80 12.30 -17.13 11.78
CA ARG A 80 13.08 -16.05 12.38
C ARG A 80 13.26 -14.90 11.41
N TRP A 81 13.53 -13.72 11.92
CA TRP A 81 14.01 -12.59 11.14
C TRP A 81 15.54 -12.66 10.93
N PRO A 82 16.04 -12.87 9.69
CA PRO A 82 17.48 -13.01 9.45
C PRO A 82 18.20 -11.70 9.14
N TYR A 83 17.49 -10.58 8.98
CA TYR A 83 18.05 -9.34 8.42
C TYR A 83 18.52 -8.31 9.46
N GLY A 84 18.51 -8.69 10.75
CA GLY A 84 18.91 -7.82 11.86
C GLY A 84 18.02 -6.58 12.03
N SER A 85 18.42 -5.71 12.97
CA SER A 85 17.67 -4.51 13.34
C SER A 85 17.56 -3.51 12.19
N ASP A 86 18.65 -3.25 11.46
CA ASP A 86 18.63 -2.30 10.35
C ASP A 86 17.73 -2.79 9.21
N GLY A 87 17.77 -4.09 8.92
CA GLY A 87 16.85 -4.72 7.97
C GLY A 87 15.40 -4.60 8.43
N CYS A 88 15.14 -4.70 9.73
CA CYS A 88 13.80 -4.53 10.30
C CYS A 88 13.26 -3.11 10.10
N GLN A 89 14.08 -2.10 10.41
CA GLN A 89 13.74 -0.68 10.16
C GLN A 89 13.49 -0.42 8.68
N ALA A 90 14.34 -0.97 7.79
CA ALA A 90 14.17 -0.83 6.35
C ALA A 90 12.90 -1.52 5.83
N HIS A 91 12.58 -2.71 6.34
CA HIS A 91 11.36 -3.44 5.99
C HIS A 91 10.10 -2.69 6.42
N GLY A 92 10.06 -2.22 7.67
CA GLY A 92 8.95 -1.43 8.19
C GLY A 92 8.75 -0.14 7.39
N PHE A 93 9.84 0.61 7.18
CA PHE A 93 9.82 1.83 6.36
C PHE A 93 9.32 1.57 4.93
N GLN A 94 9.93 0.62 4.22
CA GLN A 94 9.59 0.36 2.83
C GLN A 94 8.15 -0.13 2.69
N GLY A 95 7.72 -1.08 3.52
CA GLY A 95 6.36 -1.60 3.50
C GLY A 95 5.34 -0.49 3.73
N PHE A 96 5.63 0.39 4.69
CA PHE A 96 4.74 1.49 5.02
C PHE A 96 4.70 2.57 3.94
N VAL A 97 5.83 2.96 3.34
CA VAL A 97 5.84 3.85 2.15
C VAL A 97 4.93 3.30 1.07
N THR A 98 5.07 2.02 0.73
CA THR A 98 4.33 1.41 -0.37
C THR A 98 2.85 1.22 -0.06
N ALA A 99 2.50 0.92 1.19
CA ALA A 99 1.11 0.85 1.63
C ALA A 99 0.41 2.21 1.53
N LEU A 100 1.04 3.27 2.04
CA LEU A 100 0.48 4.63 1.96
C LEU A 100 0.40 5.11 0.51
N ALA A 101 1.41 4.82 -0.31
CA ALA A 101 1.41 5.19 -1.72
C ALA A 101 0.29 4.47 -2.50
N SER A 102 -0.01 3.21 -2.17
CA SER A 102 -1.10 2.44 -2.77
C SER A 102 -2.47 3.03 -2.43
N ILE A 103 -2.73 3.31 -1.15
CA ILE A 103 -3.99 3.91 -0.69
C ILE A 103 -4.23 5.28 -1.36
N CYS A 104 -3.22 6.15 -1.32
CA CYS A 104 -3.32 7.49 -1.90
C CYS A 104 -3.41 7.47 -3.44
N SER A 105 -2.70 6.55 -4.12
CA SER A 105 -2.84 6.35 -5.57
C SER A 105 -4.25 5.89 -5.94
N SER A 106 -4.83 4.97 -5.16
CA SER A 106 -6.20 4.48 -5.36
C SER A 106 -7.23 5.62 -5.25
N ALA A 107 -7.07 6.52 -4.28
CA ALA A 107 -7.90 7.71 -4.15
C ALA A 107 -7.73 8.68 -5.33
N ALA A 108 -6.49 8.90 -5.79
CA ALA A 108 -6.21 9.74 -6.96
C ALA A 108 -6.86 9.17 -8.24
N ILE A 109 -6.85 7.84 -8.41
CA ILE A 109 -7.54 7.16 -9.52
C ILE A 109 -9.05 7.36 -9.43
N ALA A 110 -9.65 7.15 -8.25
CA ALA A 110 -11.09 7.34 -8.05
C ALA A 110 -11.52 8.77 -8.39
N TRP A 111 -10.76 9.76 -7.90
CA TRP A 111 -10.97 11.17 -8.20
C TRP A 111 -10.83 11.49 -9.70
N GLY A 112 -9.77 10.99 -10.34
CA GLY A 112 -9.54 11.18 -11.77
C GLY A 112 -10.65 10.58 -12.64
N ARG A 113 -11.13 9.38 -12.29
CA ARG A 113 -12.28 8.73 -12.97
C ARG A 113 -13.56 9.53 -12.80
N TYR A 114 -13.86 9.99 -11.59
CA TYR A 114 -15.02 10.84 -11.35
C TYR A 114 -14.97 12.09 -12.25
N HIS A 115 -13.86 12.80 -12.33
CA HIS A 115 -13.77 14.00 -13.17
C HIS A 115 -13.92 13.69 -14.67
N HIS A 116 -13.31 12.61 -15.15
CA HIS A 116 -13.42 12.17 -16.54
C HIS A 116 -14.88 11.88 -16.94
N TYR A 117 -15.59 11.05 -16.17
CA TYR A 117 -16.97 10.65 -16.51
C TYR A 117 -18.02 11.68 -16.09
N CYS A 118 -17.83 12.34 -14.95
CA CYS A 118 -18.87 13.19 -14.34
C CYS A 118 -18.72 14.66 -14.61
N THR A 119 -17.52 15.15 -14.89
CA THR A 119 -17.32 16.58 -15.22
C THR A 119 -16.85 16.79 -16.65
N ARG A 120 -16.56 15.70 -17.39
CA ARG A 120 -15.91 15.72 -18.70
C ARG A 120 -14.58 16.49 -18.70
N SER A 121 -13.98 16.64 -17.52
CA SER A 121 -12.67 17.25 -17.35
C SER A 121 -11.61 16.16 -17.55
N GLN A 122 -10.71 16.38 -18.51
CA GLN A 122 -9.60 15.48 -18.77
C GLN A 122 -8.45 15.80 -17.83
N LEU A 123 -7.91 14.76 -17.20
CA LEU A 123 -6.74 14.91 -16.35
C LEU A 123 -5.53 15.30 -17.23
N ALA A 124 -4.93 16.46 -16.96
CA ALA A 124 -3.73 16.90 -17.67
C ALA A 124 -2.49 16.13 -17.18
N TRP A 125 -1.48 15.99 -18.05
CA TRP A 125 -0.20 15.34 -17.71
C TRP A 125 0.48 15.97 -16.50
N ASN A 126 0.57 17.31 -16.48
CA ASN A 126 1.19 18.03 -15.36
C ASN A 126 0.47 17.72 -14.04
N SER A 127 -0.87 17.71 -14.05
CA SER A 127 -1.66 17.36 -12.86
C SER A 127 -1.44 15.90 -12.42
N ALA A 128 -1.41 14.95 -13.37
CA ALA A 128 -1.15 13.55 -13.04
C ALA A 128 0.26 13.35 -12.45
N ILE A 129 1.28 13.97 -13.05
CA ILE A 129 2.66 13.93 -12.53
C ILE A 129 2.73 14.56 -11.14
N SER A 130 2.13 15.74 -10.94
CA SER A 130 2.08 16.38 -9.63
C SER A 130 1.37 15.53 -8.58
N LEU A 131 0.30 14.83 -8.93
CA LEU A 131 -0.39 13.90 -8.03
C LEU A 131 0.51 12.72 -7.67
N VAL A 132 1.17 12.08 -8.64
CA VAL A 132 2.12 10.98 -8.37
C VAL A 132 3.23 11.46 -7.44
N LEU A 133 3.87 12.59 -7.76
CA LEU A 133 4.94 13.14 -6.91
C LEU A 133 4.44 13.44 -5.50
N PHE A 134 3.27 14.05 -5.36
CA PHE A 134 2.66 14.33 -4.06
C PHE A 134 2.41 13.03 -3.26
N VAL A 135 1.84 12.00 -3.90
CA VAL A 135 1.59 10.69 -3.27
C VAL A 135 2.88 10.09 -2.73
N TRP A 136 3.93 10.00 -3.55
CA TRP A 136 5.19 9.38 -3.14
C TRP A 136 5.93 10.20 -2.08
N LEU A 137 5.98 11.53 -2.23
CA LEU A 137 6.61 12.41 -1.23
C LEU A 137 5.87 12.38 0.10
N SER A 138 4.53 12.43 0.08
CA SER A 138 3.73 12.37 1.30
C SER A 138 3.86 11.01 1.98
N SER A 139 3.80 9.91 1.23
CA SER A 139 3.96 8.55 1.76
C SER A 139 5.35 8.35 2.38
N THR A 140 6.39 8.84 1.70
CA THR A 140 7.77 8.82 2.22
C THR A 140 7.91 9.65 3.48
N PHE A 141 7.32 10.85 3.50
CA PHE A 141 7.33 11.72 4.67
C PHE A 141 6.72 11.03 5.88
N TRP A 142 5.49 10.51 5.76
CA TRP A 142 4.79 9.85 6.86
C TRP A 142 5.51 8.59 7.33
N ALA A 143 6.08 7.82 6.41
CA ALA A 143 6.80 6.60 6.76
C ALA A 143 8.19 6.83 7.35
N ALA A 144 8.80 7.98 7.09
CA ALA A 144 10.08 8.36 7.69
C ALA A 144 9.94 8.80 9.16
N LEU A 145 8.78 9.32 9.57
CA LEU A 145 8.58 9.85 10.93
C LEU A 145 8.88 8.83 12.06
N PRO A 146 8.49 7.53 11.95
CA PRO A 146 8.90 6.51 12.92
C PRO A 146 10.41 6.30 13.03
N LEU A 147 11.16 6.47 11.93
CA LEU A 147 12.63 6.42 11.95
C LEU A 147 13.23 7.64 12.66
N LEU A 148 12.50 8.76 12.68
CA LEU A 148 12.89 10.01 13.33
C LEU A 148 12.36 10.12 14.77
N GLY A 149 11.70 9.09 15.28
CA GLY A 149 11.24 9.00 16.68
C GLY A 149 9.80 9.48 16.94
N TRP A 150 9.00 9.72 15.90
CA TRP A 150 7.55 9.89 16.05
C TRP A 150 6.82 8.65 15.50
N GLY A 151 6.49 7.74 16.40
CA GLY A 151 6.31 6.31 16.14
C GLY A 151 7.62 5.55 16.33
N HIS A 152 7.58 4.24 16.11
CA HIS A 152 8.76 3.38 16.06
C HIS A 152 8.44 2.15 15.21
N TYR A 153 9.38 1.66 14.41
CA TYR A 153 9.27 0.33 13.81
C TYR A 153 9.92 -0.69 14.73
N ASP A 154 9.28 -1.84 14.90
CA ASP A 154 9.84 -2.96 15.65
C ASP A 154 9.34 -4.27 15.04
N TYR A 155 9.84 -5.38 15.58
CA TYR A 155 9.39 -6.71 15.18
C TYR A 155 7.91 -6.90 15.50
N GLU A 156 7.16 -7.42 14.53
CA GLU A 156 5.84 -7.99 14.76
C GLU A 156 5.96 -9.13 15.81
N PRO A 157 4.95 -9.39 16.65
CA PRO A 157 5.00 -10.45 17.67
C PRO A 157 5.39 -11.85 17.15
N LEU A 158 5.11 -12.15 15.88
CA LEU A 158 5.53 -13.41 15.24
C LEU A 158 7.05 -13.46 14.94
N GLY A 159 7.73 -12.32 14.93
CA GLY A 159 9.15 -12.19 14.64
C GLY A 159 9.53 -12.43 13.18
N THR A 160 8.56 -12.34 12.26
CA THR A 160 8.72 -12.67 10.83
C THR A 160 8.67 -11.46 9.92
N CYS A 161 8.25 -10.31 10.44
CA CYS A 161 8.22 -9.04 9.72
C CYS A 161 8.37 -7.90 10.73
N CYS A 162 8.47 -6.69 10.20
CA CYS A 162 8.59 -5.48 10.99
C CYS A 162 7.50 -4.48 10.62
N THR A 163 6.90 -3.89 11.65
CA THR A 163 5.74 -3.01 11.55
C THR A 163 5.85 -1.90 12.60
N LEU A 164 4.87 -1.01 12.69
CA LEU A 164 4.81 -0.01 13.75
C LEU A 164 4.64 -0.69 15.11
N ASP A 165 5.45 -0.31 16.09
CA ASP A 165 5.39 -0.84 17.45
C ASP A 165 4.15 -0.34 18.19
N TYR A 166 3.06 -1.08 18.05
CA TYR A 166 1.81 -0.86 18.78
C TYR A 166 1.85 -1.40 20.21
N SER A 167 2.87 -2.19 20.58
CA SER A 167 2.94 -2.85 21.89
C SER A 167 3.20 -1.87 23.03
N LYS A 168 3.93 -0.78 22.75
CA LYS A 168 4.18 0.27 23.75
C LYS A 168 2.94 1.08 24.11
N GLY A 169 2.00 1.24 23.17
CA GLY A 169 0.74 1.97 23.39
C GLY A 169 0.92 3.37 23.99
N ASP A 170 2.08 4.00 23.79
CA ASP A 170 2.44 5.24 24.46
C ASP A 170 1.82 6.46 23.76
N ARG A 171 1.96 7.65 24.37
CA ARG A 171 1.42 8.89 23.78
C ARG A 171 2.07 9.21 22.44
N ASN A 172 3.34 8.85 22.25
CA ASN A 172 4.06 9.07 21.01
C ASN A 172 3.44 8.25 19.88
N PHE A 173 3.34 6.92 20.03
CA PHE A 173 2.68 6.03 19.07
C PHE A 173 1.24 6.44 18.82
N THR A 174 0.45 6.67 19.88
CA THR A 174 -0.97 7.00 19.76
C THR A 174 -1.18 8.29 18.96
N SER A 175 -0.42 9.35 19.27
CA SER A 175 -0.52 10.62 18.54
C SER A 175 -0.12 10.49 17.07
N PHE A 176 0.93 9.71 16.77
CA PHE A 176 1.35 9.42 15.41
C PHE A 176 0.26 8.66 14.65
N LEU A 177 -0.24 7.56 15.22
CA LEU A 177 -1.24 6.70 14.60
C LEU A 177 -2.49 7.48 14.20
N PHE A 178 -3.08 8.26 15.11
CA PHE A 178 -4.29 9.03 14.81
C PHE A 178 -4.05 10.10 13.75
N THR A 179 -2.93 10.82 13.83
CA THR A 179 -2.60 11.87 12.87
C THR A 179 -2.38 11.28 11.49
N MET A 180 -1.54 10.25 11.39
CA MET A 180 -1.22 9.56 10.14
C MET A 180 -2.48 8.93 9.52
N SER A 181 -3.30 8.25 10.33
CA SER A 181 -4.54 7.60 9.87
C SER A 181 -5.55 8.62 9.33
N PHE A 182 -5.65 9.80 9.93
CA PHE A 182 -6.54 10.84 9.40
C PHE A 182 -6.12 11.28 7.98
N PHE A 183 -4.84 11.61 7.79
CA PHE A 183 -4.34 12.13 6.52
C PHE A 183 -4.19 11.07 5.43
N ASN A 184 -3.77 9.85 5.78
CA ASN A 184 -3.44 8.82 4.77
C ASN A 184 -4.45 7.68 4.67
N PHE A 185 -5.44 7.63 5.56
CA PHE A 185 -6.51 6.63 5.47
C PHE A 185 -7.89 7.29 5.38
N ALA A 186 -8.30 8.08 6.37
CA ALA A 186 -9.64 8.66 6.41
C ALA A 186 -9.91 9.62 5.23
N MET A 187 -8.97 10.51 4.92
CA MET A 187 -9.09 11.43 3.79
C MET A 187 -9.10 10.72 2.42
N PRO A 188 -8.15 9.81 2.10
CA PRO A 188 -8.20 9.01 0.87
C PRO A 188 -9.47 8.14 0.74
N LEU A 189 -9.92 7.56 1.84
CA LEU A 189 -11.16 6.76 1.87
C LEU A 189 -12.37 7.64 1.55
N PHE A 190 -12.47 8.83 2.16
CA PHE A 190 -13.53 9.79 1.88
C PHE A 190 -13.53 10.21 0.40
N ILE A 191 -12.36 10.52 -0.18
CA ILE A 191 -12.23 10.84 -1.61
C ILE A 191 -12.71 9.67 -2.48
N THR A 192 -12.31 8.45 -2.14
CA THR A 192 -12.66 7.25 -2.90
C THR A 192 -14.18 7.00 -2.88
N ILE A 193 -14.78 7.01 -1.69
CA ILE A 193 -16.22 6.76 -1.52
C ILE A 193 -17.04 7.83 -2.24
N THR A 194 -16.72 9.11 -2.04
CA THR A 194 -17.47 10.21 -2.65
C THR A 194 -17.36 10.20 -4.17
N SER A 195 -16.15 9.96 -4.71
CA SER A 195 -15.92 9.90 -6.16
C SER A 195 -16.74 8.78 -6.83
N TYR A 196 -16.71 7.58 -6.26
CA TYR A 196 -17.47 6.45 -6.82
C TYR A 196 -18.98 6.61 -6.63
N SER A 197 -19.43 7.10 -5.48
CA SER A 197 -20.87 7.32 -5.23
C SER A 197 -21.47 8.34 -6.19
N LEU A 198 -20.78 9.46 -6.42
CA LEU A 198 -21.24 10.48 -7.38
C LEU A 198 -21.22 9.96 -8.82
N MET A 199 -20.24 9.13 -9.16
CA MET A 199 -20.16 8.50 -10.47
C MET A 199 -21.32 7.54 -10.72
N GLU A 200 -21.63 6.67 -9.75
CA GLU A 200 -22.77 5.77 -9.81
C GLU A 200 -24.09 6.54 -9.98
N GLN A 201 -24.31 7.59 -9.17
CA GLN A 201 -25.51 8.43 -9.28
C GLN A 201 -25.66 9.07 -10.67
N LYS A 202 -24.56 9.55 -11.26
CA LYS A 202 -24.61 10.19 -12.58
C LYS A 202 -24.85 9.20 -13.71
N LEU A 203 -24.19 8.04 -13.66
CA LEU A 203 -24.38 6.96 -14.63
C LEU A 203 -25.81 6.41 -14.55
N GLY A 204 -26.33 6.22 -13.32
CA GLY A 204 -27.72 5.81 -13.10
C GLY A 204 -28.72 6.76 -13.73
N LYS A 205 -28.58 8.08 -13.50
CA LYS A 205 -29.46 9.09 -14.14
C LYS A 205 -29.37 9.08 -15.67
N SER A 206 -28.16 8.93 -16.22
CA SER A 206 -27.95 8.95 -17.67
C SER A 206 -28.54 7.72 -18.35
N GLY A 207 -28.47 6.54 -17.73
CA GLY A 207 -29.11 5.32 -18.23
C GLY A 207 -30.64 5.40 -18.22
N HIS A 208 -31.24 6.03 -17.21
CA HIS A 208 -32.69 6.27 -17.18
C HIS A 208 -33.14 7.25 -18.28
N LEU A 209 -32.33 8.28 -18.61
CA LEU A 209 -32.64 9.19 -19.73
C LEU A 209 -32.49 8.54 -21.12
N GLN A 210 -31.73 7.46 -21.26
CA GLN A 210 -31.60 6.74 -22.53
C GLN A 210 -32.68 5.66 -22.74
N ALA A 211 -33.37 5.27 -21.68
CA ALA A 211 -34.43 4.24 -21.69
C ALA A 211 -35.85 4.83 -21.71
N ALA A 212 -36.00 6.14 -21.57
CA ALA A 212 -37.26 6.90 -21.65
C ALA A 212 -37.36 7.64 -22.99
#